data_AF-A0A935NHU8-F1
#
_entry.id   AF-A0A935NHU8-F1
#
_cell.length_a   1.000
_cell.length_b   1.000
_cell.length_c   1.000
_cell.angle_alpha   90.00
_cell.angle_beta   90.00
_cell.angle_gamma   90.00
#
_symmetry.space_group_name_H-M   'P 1'
#
loop_
_entity.id
_entity.type
_entity.pdbx_description
1 polymer ?
#
loop_
_entity_poly.entity_id
_entity_poly.type
_entity_poly.pdbx_seq_one_letter_code
_entity_poly.pdbx_strand_id
1 'polypeptide(L)'
;MGNTLWDTLAGTKHISFSNPMSTIQLPDSSFMVSFMGWKLPNPWNDDGYHGLIKVDKNGKELWTRFYEKIIGPPINYFNDMIALADGNILIVGARNKAFLINGHYTSGLFKIEPEKGDTLQTAIVGDYFGDIYDIALCANGDIICAGRVALFQYPNQPKEFTYGGWIYRVTPNLELVWEHYIYDVGKASENELYSIIEAPDGSIYAAGFADTKLVFSTETWIVKLSADGCIDDYLTCNENLQIYTAISPPPKQGVSPSLRALGGVSTNPAHQTATININHNYTHLIHQGETLEIFNTQGQLVKTIPLSGLETTTFTTANLISGIYYCRLQNHPEIEGVKMVVW
;
A
#
# COMPACT_ATOMS: atom_id res chain seq x y z
N MET A 1 23.68 -1.97 -20.14
CA MET A 1 24.08 -0.94 -21.12
C MET A 1 22.81 -0.45 -21.79
N GLY A 2 22.40 0.80 -21.57
CA GLY A 2 21.15 1.38 -22.06
C GLY A 2 21.23 1.79 -23.53
N ASN A 3 21.54 0.86 -24.42
CA ASN A 3 21.59 1.12 -25.86
C ASN A 3 20.16 1.09 -26.44
N THR A 4 19.83 2.07 -27.27
CA THR A 4 18.61 2.04 -28.10
C THR A 4 18.73 0.95 -29.15
N LEU A 5 17.79 -0.01 -29.16
CA LEU A 5 17.75 -1.08 -30.16
C LEU A 5 17.05 -0.64 -31.45
N TRP A 6 15.96 0.13 -31.31
CA TRP A 6 15.22 0.77 -32.39
C TRP A 6 14.36 1.91 -31.82
N ASP A 7 13.95 2.83 -32.68
CA ASP A 7 12.95 3.86 -32.42
C ASP A 7 12.00 3.99 -33.61
N THR A 8 10.75 4.39 -33.36
CA THR A 8 9.70 4.54 -34.36
C THR A 8 8.70 5.59 -33.91
N LEU A 9 7.96 6.17 -34.86
CA LEU A 9 6.79 6.99 -34.57
C LEU A 9 5.53 6.24 -35.00
N ALA A 10 4.66 5.93 -34.04
CA ALA A 10 3.38 5.28 -34.27
C ALA A 10 2.20 6.25 -34.03
N GLY A 11 1.08 6.02 -34.71
CA GLY A 11 -0.15 6.81 -34.55
C GLY A 11 -0.17 8.16 -35.28
N THR A 12 0.90 8.53 -35.98
CA THR A 12 1.09 9.85 -36.63
C THR A 12 0.03 10.20 -37.68
N LYS A 13 -0.63 9.20 -38.27
CA LYS A 13 -1.72 9.38 -39.24
C LYS A 13 -3.07 9.66 -38.59
N HIS A 14 -3.19 9.40 -37.30
CA HIS A 14 -4.46 9.33 -36.57
C HIS A 14 -4.52 10.33 -35.42
N ILE A 15 -3.37 10.77 -34.91
CA ILE A 15 -3.25 11.51 -33.66
C ILE A 15 -2.49 12.83 -33.89
N SER A 16 -3.02 13.93 -33.38
CA SER A 16 -2.39 15.27 -33.43
C SER A 16 -1.66 15.66 -32.14
N PHE A 17 -2.01 15.03 -31.02
CA PHE A 17 -1.36 15.15 -29.73
C PHE A 17 -1.48 13.79 -29.02
N SER A 18 -0.40 13.28 -28.44
CA SER A 18 -0.41 12.04 -27.67
C SER A 18 0.38 12.18 -26.38
N ASN A 19 -0.23 11.78 -25.28
CA ASN A 19 0.41 11.53 -23.99
C ASN A 19 0.33 10.02 -23.70
N PRO A 20 1.38 9.22 -24.00
CA PRO A 20 1.40 7.80 -23.68
C PRO A 20 1.42 7.59 -22.16
N MET A 21 0.65 6.62 -21.67
CA MET A 21 0.46 6.39 -20.24
C MET A 21 1.14 5.09 -19.78
N SER A 22 0.81 3.96 -20.43
CA SER A 22 1.37 2.65 -20.12
C SER A 22 1.73 1.88 -21.39
N THR A 23 2.66 0.94 -21.27
CA THR A 23 3.15 0.11 -22.36
C THR A 23 3.41 -1.30 -21.86
N ILE A 24 2.91 -2.30 -22.59
CA ILE A 24 3.21 -3.71 -22.33
C ILE A 24 3.72 -4.42 -23.58
N GLN A 25 4.48 -5.48 -23.36
CA GLN A 25 4.77 -6.47 -24.38
C GLN A 25 3.74 -7.60 -24.31
N LEU A 26 3.18 -8.00 -25.46
CA LEU A 26 2.24 -9.10 -25.59
C LEU A 26 2.97 -10.43 -25.86
N PRO A 27 2.33 -11.59 -25.66
CA PRO A 27 2.96 -12.91 -25.88
C PRO A 27 3.50 -13.15 -27.30
N ASP A 28 2.92 -12.49 -28.31
CA ASP A 28 3.37 -12.53 -29.70
C ASP A 28 4.58 -11.61 -29.99
N SER A 29 5.19 -11.03 -28.94
CA SER A 29 6.26 -10.02 -28.98
C SER A 29 5.86 -8.67 -29.58
N SER A 30 4.59 -8.45 -29.91
CA SER A 30 4.07 -7.12 -30.22
C SER A 30 3.99 -6.27 -28.94
N PHE A 31 3.82 -4.96 -29.11
CA PHE A 31 3.66 -4.03 -28.00
C PHE A 31 2.32 -3.32 -28.09
N MET A 32 1.72 -3.08 -26.92
CA MET A 32 0.53 -2.25 -26.79
C MET A 32 0.88 -1.00 -26.00
N VAL A 33 0.47 0.16 -26.48
CA VAL A 33 0.67 1.46 -25.82
C VAL A 33 -0.69 2.10 -25.59
N SER A 34 -0.98 2.44 -24.33
CA SER A 34 -2.13 3.28 -24.00
C SER A 34 -1.76 4.75 -24.07
N PHE A 35 -2.70 5.58 -24.50
CA PHE A 35 -2.47 7.01 -24.60
C PHE A 35 -3.74 7.83 -24.37
N MET A 36 -3.53 9.08 -23.95
CA MET A 36 -4.49 10.17 -24.08
C MET A 36 -4.09 11.01 -25.29
N GLY A 37 -5.03 11.41 -26.14
CA GLY A 37 -4.68 12.17 -27.33
C GLY A 37 -5.85 12.71 -28.14
N TRP A 38 -5.52 13.52 -29.14
CA TRP A 38 -6.50 14.14 -30.03
C TRP A 38 -6.52 13.48 -31.40
N LYS A 39 -7.70 12.99 -31.80
CA LYS A 39 -7.92 12.37 -33.11
C LYS A 39 -7.82 13.39 -34.25
N LEU A 40 -7.23 12.99 -35.37
CA LEU A 40 -7.16 13.77 -36.61
C LEU A 40 -8.38 13.55 -37.52
N PRO A 41 -8.83 14.58 -38.28
CA PRO A 41 -8.45 15.99 -38.15
C PRO A 41 -9.01 16.57 -36.85
N ASN A 42 -8.23 17.36 -36.12
CA ASN A 42 -8.68 17.99 -34.87
C ASN A 42 -9.47 19.27 -35.20
N PRO A 43 -10.81 19.31 -35.04
CA PRO A 43 -11.61 20.48 -35.35
C PRO A 43 -11.79 21.42 -34.15
N TRP A 44 -11.06 21.18 -33.04
CA TRP A 44 -11.22 21.79 -31.71
C TRP A 44 -12.63 21.65 -31.11
N ASN A 45 -12.89 20.47 -30.57
CA ASN A 45 -13.76 20.30 -29.41
C ASN A 45 -12.90 19.53 -28.38
N ASP A 46 -12.57 20.16 -27.25
CA ASP A 46 -11.49 19.83 -26.29
C ASP A 46 -11.58 18.47 -25.56
N ASP A 47 -12.30 17.50 -26.11
CA ASP A 47 -12.42 16.17 -25.53
C ASP A 47 -11.18 15.36 -25.93
N GLY A 48 -10.19 15.32 -25.04
CA GLY A 48 -9.12 14.33 -25.11
C GLY A 48 -9.70 12.91 -25.20
N TYR A 49 -9.24 12.12 -26.15
CA TYR A 49 -9.64 10.72 -26.30
C TYR A 49 -8.62 9.81 -25.63
N HIS A 50 -9.07 8.65 -25.18
CA HIS A 50 -8.18 7.55 -24.81
C HIS A 50 -8.09 6.60 -25.97
N GLY A 51 -6.93 6.01 -26.14
CA GLY A 51 -6.70 5.07 -27.21
C GLY A 51 -5.63 4.06 -26.90
N LEU A 52 -5.57 3.08 -27.79
CA LEU A 52 -4.54 2.07 -27.82
C LEU A 52 -3.85 2.11 -29.20
N ILE A 53 -2.54 1.91 -29.19
CA ILE A 53 -1.74 1.64 -30.38
C ILE A 53 -1.12 0.27 -30.21
N LYS A 54 -1.35 -0.62 -31.16
CA LYS A 54 -0.62 -1.88 -31.26
C LYS A 54 0.49 -1.74 -32.31
N VAL A 55 1.71 -2.09 -31.95
CA VAL A 55 2.86 -2.13 -32.85
C VAL A 55 3.49 -3.52 -32.85
N ASP A 56 4.07 -3.94 -33.97
CA ASP A 56 4.81 -5.20 -34.03
C ASP A 56 6.14 -5.11 -33.23
N LYS A 57 6.86 -6.23 -33.15
CA LYS A 57 8.14 -6.34 -32.44
C LYS A 57 9.24 -5.39 -32.93
N ASN A 58 9.07 -4.77 -34.10
CA ASN A 58 9.99 -3.82 -34.72
C ASN A 58 9.45 -2.38 -34.67
N GLY A 59 8.34 -2.13 -33.98
CA GLY A 59 7.75 -0.82 -33.86
C GLY A 59 6.88 -0.38 -35.04
N LYS A 60 6.50 -1.28 -35.96
CA LYS A 60 5.55 -0.96 -37.02
C LYS A 60 4.13 -0.97 -36.47
N GLU A 61 3.40 0.14 -36.65
CA GLU A 61 1.98 0.22 -36.30
C GLU A 61 1.16 -0.86 -37.03
N LEU A 62 0.41 -1.63 -36.25
CA LEU A 62 -0.57 -2.61 -36.70
C LEU A 62 -1.96 -1.98 -36.75
N TRP A 63 -2.34 -1.29 -35.67
CA TRP A 63 -3.59 -0.53 -35.60
C TRP A 63 -3.53 0.55 -34.51
N THR A 64 -4.38 1.56 -34.67
CA THR A 64 -4.70 2.59 -33.66
C THR A 64 -6.21 2.61 -33.43
N ARG A 65 -6.63 2.60 -32.16
CA ARG A 65 -8.05 2.65 -31.79
C ARG A 65 -8.30 3.72 -30.74
N PHE A 66 -9.37 4.48 -30.93
CA PHE A 66 -9.89 5.43 -29.95
C PHE A 66 -11.12 4.85 -29.27
N TYR A 67 -11.25 5.09 -27.97
CA TYR A 67 -12.41 4.74 -27.16
C TYR A 67 -13.20 6.03 -26.92
N GLU A 68 -14.08 6.32 -27.88
CA GLU A 68 -14.98 7.48 -27.83
C GLU A 68 -16.07 7.23 -26.77
N LYS A 69 -16.64 8.29 -26.17
CA LYS A 69 -17.79 8.26 -25.22
C LYS A 69 -17.46 8.07 -23.73
N ILE A 70 -16.25 8.42 -23.32
CA ILE A 70 -15.92 8.70 -21.92
C ILE A 70 -16.35 10.15 -21.64
N ILE A 71 -17.41 10.34 -20.83
CA ILE A 71 -17.91 11.67 -20.48
C ILE A 71 -17.29 12.07 -19.13
N GLY A 72 -16.70 13.25 -19.07
CA GLY A 72 -16.08 13.84 -17.88
C GLY A 72 -15.02 14.86 -18.29
N PRO A 73 -14.62 15.82 -17.42
CA PRO A 73 -13.54 16.76 -17.73
C PRO A 73 -12.27 16.03 -18.21
N PRO A 74 -11.35 16.70 -18.95
CA PRO A 74 -10.29 16.11 -19.80
C PRO A 74 -9.20 15.28 -19.09
N ILE A 75 -9.41 14.92 -17.83
CA ILE A 75 -8.47 14.27 -16.92
C ILE A 75 -8.87 12.79 -16.77
N ASN A 76 -9.05 12.11 -17.89
CA ASN A 76 -9.31 10.67 -17.95
C ASN A 76 -8.02 10.03 -18.47
N TYR A 77 -7.60 8.88 -17.95
CA TYR A 77 -6.29 8.32 -18.32
C TYR A 77 -6.35 6.80 -18.33
N PHE A 78 -5.91 6.13 -19.40
CA PHE A 78 -5.56 4.71 -19.30
C PHE A 78 -4.24 4.56 -18.54
N ASN A 79 -4.30 4.72 -17.21
CA ASN A 79 -3.14 4.87 -16.34
C ASN A 79 -2.18 3.69 -16.44
N ASP A 80 -2.71 2.48 -16.33
CA ASP A 80 -1.90 1.28 -16.42
C ASP A 80 -2.62 0.11 -17.11
N MET A 81 -1.84 -0.87 -17.56
CA MET A 81 -2.25 -2.00 -18.37
C MET A 81 -1.39 -3.24 -18.11
N ILE A 82 -2.02 -4.42 -18.12
CA ILE A 82 -1.33 -5.72 -18.03
C ILE A 82 -1.90 -6.72 -19.04
N ALA A 83 -1.07 -7.68 -19.44
CA ALA A 83 -1.52 -8.87 -20.18
C ALA A 83 -2.07 -9.92 -19.20
N LEU A 84 -3.19 -10.53 -19.57
CA LEU A 84 -3.83 -11.61 -18.82
C LEU A 84 -3.47 -12.98 -19.43
N ALA A 85 -3.58 -14.03 -18.61
CA ALA A 85 -3.26 -15.40 -19.02
C ALA A 85 -4.17 -15.94 -20.15
N ASP A 86 -5.37 -15.37 -20.31
CA ASP A 86 -6.30 -15.73 -21.37
C ASP A 86 -5.98 -15.03 -22.72
N GLY A 87 -4.90 -14.26 -22.77
CA GLY A 87 -4.47 -13.52 -23.96
C GLY A 87 -5.14 -12.16 -24.12
N ASN A 88 -6.08 -11.78 -23.25
CA ASN A 88 -6.65 -10.43 -23.22
C ASN A 88 -5.74 -9.47 -22.44
N ILE A 89 -6.09 -8.19 -22.46
CA ILE A 89 -5.44 -7.15 -21.65
C ILE A 89 -6.45 -6.56 -20.67
N LEU A 90 -5.97 -6.15 -19.49
CA LEU A 90 -6.71 -5.36 -18.54
C LEU A 90 -6.11 -3.96 -18.49
N ILE A 91 -6.97 -2.94 -18.53
CA ILE A 91 -6.58 -1.53 -18.49
C ILE A 91 -7.39 -0.82 -17.40
N VAL A 92 -6.77 0.14 -16.70
CA VAL A 92 -7.38 0.93 -15.63
C VAL A 92 -7.26 2.44 -15.83
N GLY A 93 -7.94 3.20 -14.98
CA GLY A 93 -7.85 4.67 -14.88
C GLY A 93 -8.82 5.43 -15.80
N ALA A 94 -9.36 4.78 -16.82
CA ALA A 94 -10.38 5.40 -17.64
C ALA A 94 -11.69 5.50 -16.87
N ARG A 95 -12.30 6.66 -16.92
CA ARG A 95 -13.66 6.87 -16.44
C ARG A 95 -14.64 6.56 -17.56
N ASN A 96 -15.90 6.28 -17.25
CA ASN A 96 -16.94 6.07 -18.26
C ASN A 96 -18.23 6.72 -17.78
N LYS A 97 -19.15 7.09 -18.69
CA LYS A 97 -20.48 7.52 -18.30
C LYS A 97 -21.22 6.47 -17.46
N ALA A 98 -20.98 5.19 -17.75
CA ALA A 98 -21.50 4.07 -16.98
C ALA A 98 -20.93 4.02 -15.54
N PHE A 99 -19.84 4.74 -15.26
CA PHE A 99 -19.17 4.78 -13.96
C PHE A 99 -19.48 6.09 -13.21
N LEU A 100 -20.65 6.66 -13.46
CA LEU A 100 -21.15 7.82 -12.74
C LEU A 100 -21.79 7.37 -11.43
N ILE A 101 -21.17 7.74 -10.32
CA ILE A 101 -21.63 7.42 -8.97
C ILE A 101 -21.89 8.73 -8.23
N ASN A 102 -23.14 8.96 -7.82
CA ASN A 102 -23.56 10.18 -7.12
C ASN A 102 -23.13 11.49 -7.83
N GLY A 103 -23.07 11.48 -9.16
CA GLY A 103 -22.67 12.65 -9.96
C GLY A 103 -21.15 12.79 -10.17
N HIS A 104 -20.34 11.85 -9.66
CA HIS A 104 -18.89 11.82 -9.80
C HIS A 104 -18.46 10.61 -10.65
N TYR A 105 -17.50 10.81 -11.55
CA TYR A 105 -17.00 9.72 -12.40
C TYR A 105 -15.88 8.95 -11.69
N THR A 106 -16.03 7.64 -11.52
CA THR A 106 -14.95 6.78 -10.99
C THR A 106 -14.16 6.10 -12.11
N SER A 107 -12.92 5.73 -11.83
CA SER A 107 -12.11 4.90 -12.73
C SER A 107 -12.61 3.45 -12.72
N GLY A 108 -12.73 2.85 -13.90
CA GLY A 108 -13.14 1.46 -14.04
C GLY A 108 -12.05 0.54 -14.59
N LEU A 109 -12.38 -0.75 -14.57
CA LEU A 109 -11.61 -1.85 -15.15
C LEU A 109 -12.11 -2.12 -16.57
N PHE A 110 -11.21 -2.26 -17.53
CA PHE A 110 -11.54 -2.57 -18.93
C PHE A 110 -10.78 -3.80 -19.40
N LYS A 111 -11.50 -4.88 -19.67
CA LYS A 111 -10.95 -6.06 -20.33
C LYS A 111 -11.09 -5.91 -21.84
N ILE A 112 -9.97 -5.95 -22.55
CA ILE A 112 -9.90 -5.69 -23.99
C ILE A 112 -9.24 -6.86 -24.71
N GLU A 113 -9.78 -7.20 -25.88
CA GLU A 113 -9.21 -8.15 -26.82
C GLU A 113 -8.12 -7.45 -27.66
N PRO A 114 -6.85 -7.88 -27.64
CA PRO A 114 -5.74 -7.10 -28.20
C PRO A 114 -5.57 -7.21 -29.72
N GLU A 115 -6.19 -8.14 -30.44
CA GLU A 115 -6.09 -8.19 -31.91
C GLU A 115 -6.89 -7.08 -32.57
N LYS A 116 -8.08 -6.76 -32.05
CA LYS A 116 -8.95 -5.71 -32.60
C LYS A 116 -9.07 -4.50 -31.70
N GLY A 117 -8.74 -4.62 -30.42
CA GLY A 117 -9.01 -3.61 -29.40
C GLY A 117 -10.49 -3.58 -28.96
N ASP A 118 -11.24 -4.67 -29.12
CA ASP A 118 -12.65 -4.70 -28.69
C ASP A 118 -12.74 -4.78 -27.16
N THR A 119 -13.57 -3.94 -26.54
CA THR A 119 -13.90 -4.05 -25.11
C THR A 119 -14.80 -5.27 -24.91
N LEU A 120 -14.32 -6.25 -24.15
CA LEU A 120 -15.04 -7.48 -23.82
C LEU A 120 -15.89 -7.32 -22.57
N GLN A 121 -15.34 -6.65 -21.56
CA GLN A 121 -15.98 -6.47 -20.26
C GLN A 121 -15.51 -5.19 -19.60
N THR A 122 -16.37 -4.62 -18.77
CA THR A 122 -16.04 -3.49 -17.88
C THR A 122 -16.56 -3.75 -16.48
N ALA A 123 -15.86 -3.26 -15.46
CA ALA A 123 -16.32 -3.31 -14.08
C ALA A 123 -15.92 -2.03 -13.32
N ILE A 124 -16.60 -1.77 -12.21
CA ILE A 124 -16.20 -0.82 -11.18
C ILE A 124 -16.15 -1.54 -9.84
N VAL A 125 -15.32 -1.04 -8.93
CA VAL A 125 -15.24 -1.52 -7.55
C VAL A 125 -15.75 -0.42 -6.64
N GLY A 126 -16.59 -0.79 -5.66
CA GLY A 126 -17.22 0.15 -4.73
C GLY A 126 -18.30 1.05 -5.32
N ASP A 127 -18.94 1.84 -4.46
CA ASP A 127 -19.92 2.89 -4.80
C ASP A 127 -19.40 4.30 -4.46
N TYR A 128 -18.08 4.49 -4.60
CA TYR A 128 -17.38 5.73 -4.25
C TYR A 128 -16.68 6.35 -5.45
N PHE A 129 -16.38 7.64 -5.33
CA PHE A 129 -15.53 8.33 -6.29
C PHE A 129 -14.07 7.96 -6.03
N GLY A 130 -13.36 7.42 -7.03
CA GLY A 130 -11.96 7.05 -6.90
C GLY A 130 -11.26 6.94 -8.26
N ASP A 131 -9.93 6.89 -8.22
CA ASP A 131 -9.09 6.68 -9.40
C ASP A 131 -8.10 5.55 -9.15
N ILE A 132 -7.79 4.80 -10.20
CA ILE A 132 -6.79 3.71 -10.16
C ILE A 132 -5.59 4.13 -10.98
N TYR A 133 -4.41 4.02 -10.39
CA TYR A 133 -3.16 4.46 -11.00
C TYR A 133 -2.30 3.30 -11.48
N ASP A 134 -2.29 2.17 -10.75
CA ASP A 134 -1.40 1.04 -11.06
C ASP A 134 -2.12 -0.30 -10.84
N ILE A 135 -1.72 -1.31 -11.61
CA ILE A 135 -2.21 -2.68 -11.47
C ILE A 135 -1.07 -3.69 -11.56
N ALA A 136 -1.18 -4.77 -10.80
CA ALA A 136 -0.23 -5.87 -10.87
C ALA A 136 -0.94 -7.22 -10.96
N LEU A 137 -0.39 -8.10 -11.81
CA LEU A 137 -0.80 -9.49 -11.89
C LEU A 137 -0.16 -10.26 -10.72
N CYS A 138 -0.99 -10.92 -9.94
CA CYS A 138 -0.59 -11.75 -8.82
C CYS A 138 -0.15 -13.14 -9.27
N ALA A 139 0.63 -13.85 -8.45
CA ALA A 139 1.11 -15.19 -8.78
C ALA A 139 -0.03 -16.22 -8.96
N ASN A 140 -1.17 -16.00 -8.28
CA ASN A 140 -2.37 -16.83 -8.40
C ASN A 140 -3.26 -16.44 -9.60
N GLY A 141 -2.88 -15.43 -10.38
CA GLY A 141 -3.63 -14.91 -11.52
C GLY A 141 -4.61 -13.79 -11.19
N ASP A 142 -4.88 -13.50 -9.92
CA ASP A 142 -5.67 -12.32 -9.54
C ASP A 142 -4.96 -11.02 -9.94
N ILE A 143 -5.70 -9.93 -9.90
CA ILE A 143 -5.17 -8.58 -10.12
C ILE A 143 -5.30 -7.79 -8.83
N ILE A 144 -4.22 -7.15 -8.41
CA ILE A 144 -4.27 -6.10 -7.38
C ILE A 144 -4.19 -4.73 -8.05
N CYS A 145 -4.94 -3.79 -7.51
CA CYS A 145 -5.06 -2.42 -8.01
C CYS A 145 -4.70 -1.45 -6.90
N ALA A 146 -4.06 -0.34 -7.24
CA ALA A 146 -3.81 0.76 -6.32
C ALA A 146 -4.21 2.11 -6.91
N GLY A 147 -4.65 3.00 -6.02
CA GLY A 147 -5.05 4.34 -6.40
C GLY A 147 -5.50 5.19 -5.22
N ARG A 148 -6.55 5.98 -5.45
CA ARG A 148 -7.16 6.84 -4.43
C ARG A 148 -8.67 6.66 -4.40
N VAL A 149 -9.26 6.92 -3.23
CA VAL A 149 -10.72 7.00 -3.06
C VAL A 149 -11.08 8.24 -2.27
N ALA A 150 -12.21 8.86 -2.61
CA ALA A 150 -12.83 9.86 -1.77
C ALA A 150 -13.52 9.19 -0.58
N LEU A 151 -13.00 9.48 0.61
CA LEU A 151 -13.61 9.09 1.87
C LEU A 151 -14.65 10.16 2.23
N PHE A 152 -15.93 9.89 1.99
CA PHE A 152 -17.01 10.81 2.36
C PHE A 152 -17.12 10.91 3.89
N GLN A 153 -16.65 12.01 4.48
CA GLN A 153 -16.87 12.28 5.90
C GLN A 153 -18.28 12.82 6.13
N TYR A 154 -19.18 11.95 6.59
CA TYR A 154 -20.40 12.20 7.37
C TYR A 154 -21.46 13.18 6.81
N PRO A 155 -22.76 12.98 7.14
CA PRO A 155 -23.86 13.78 6.55
C PRO A 155 -23.86 15.29 6.81
N ASN A 156 -22.96 15.85 7.63
CA ASN A 156 -23.11 17.20 8.21
C ASN A 156 -21.81 18.03 8.32
N GLN A 157 -20.77 17.74 7.54
CA GLN A 157 -19.57 18.58 7.42
C GLN A 157 -19.50 19.24 6.04
N PRO A 158 -18.84 20.41 5.89
CA PRO A 158 -18.55 20.93 4.54
C PRO A 158 -17.85 19.84 3.73
N LYS A 159 -18.24 19.71 2.45
CA LYS A 159 -17.76 18.70 1.50
C LYS A 159 -16.27 18.87 1.17
N GLU A 160 -15.38 18.73 2.14
CA GLU A 160 -13.96 18.58 1.90
C GLU A 160 -13.70 17.11 1.59
N PHE A 161 -13.32 16.82 0.34
CA PHE A 161 -12.87 15.49 -0.04
C PHE A 161 -11.59 15.19 0.75
N THR A 162 -11.63 14.16 1.59
CA THR A 162 -10.39 13.53 2.09
C THR A 162 -10.11 12.34 1.18
N TYR A 163 -8.91 12.26 0.62
CA TYR A 163 -8.52 11.13 -0.22
C TYR A 163 -7.71 10.12 0.59
N GLY A 164 -8.15 8.87 0.56
CA GLY A 164 -7.38 7.74 1.07
C GLY A 164 -6.73 6.98 -0.07
N GLY A 165 -5.60 6.34 0.23
CA GLY A 165 -5.06 5.28 -0.62
C GLY A 165 -6.10 4.17 -0.74
N TRP A 166 -6.30 3.69 -1.96
CA TRP A 166 -7.27 2.64 -2.25
C TRP A 166 -6.54 1.45 -2.84
N ILE A 167 -6.72 0.28 -2.24
CA ILE A 167 -6.18 -0.97 -2.75
C ILE A 167 -7.30 -1.99 -2.79
N TYR A 168 -7.38 -2.76 -3.86
CA TYR A 168 -8.30 -3.90 -3.91
C TYR A 168 -7.74 -5.00 -4.78
N ARG A 169 -8.28 -6.20 -4.59
CA ARG A 169 -7.97 -7.39 -5.37
C ARG A 169 -9.21 -7.86 -6.12
N VAL A 170 -9.05 -8.18 -7.40
CA VAL A 170 -10.10 -8.75 -8.25
C VAL A 170 -9.62 -10.03 -8.92
N THR A 171 -10.55 -10.90 -9.27
CA THR A 171 -10.26 -12.07 -10.11
C THR A 171 -10.02 -11.65 -11.57
N PRO A 172 -9.48 -12.52 -12.44
CA PRO A 172 -9.40 -12.27 -13.90
C PRO A 172 -10.72 -11.98 -14.61
N ASN A 173 -11.85 -12.28 -13.96
CA ASN A 173 -13.19 -12.00 -14.44
C ASN A 173 -13.76 -10.68 -13.89
N LEU A 174 -12.92 -9.89 -13.22
CA LEU A 174 -13.24 -8.60 -12.61
C LEU A 174 -14.22 -8.68 -11.44
N GLU A 175 -14.21 -9.80 -10.71
CA GLU A 175 -14.99 -9.97 -9.49
C GLU A 175 -14.16 -9.51 -8.28
N LEU A 176 -14.75 -8.71 -7.39
CA LEU A 176 -14.08 -8.24 -6.18
C LEU A 176 -13.79 -9.40 -5.22
N VAL A 177 -12.53 -9.53 -4.82
CA VAL A 177 -12.08 -10.46 -3.78
C VAL A 177 -12.09 -9.75 -2.42
N TRP A 178 -11.41 -8.61 -2.34
CA TRP A 178 -11.39 -7.73 -1.17
C TRP A 178 -11.03 -6.30 -1.59
N GLU A 179 -11.37 -5.33 -0.74
CA GLU A 179 -10.99 -3.93 -0.87
C GLU A 179 -10.57 -3.36 0.49
N HIS A 180 -9.60 -2.45 0.46
CA HIS A 180 -9.10 -1.74 1.64
C HIS A 180 -8.86 -0.26 1.33
N TYR A 181 -9.07 0.53 2.36
CA TYR A 181 -8.82 1.97 2.37
C TYR A 181 -7.72 2.27 3.36
N ILE A 182 -6.73 3.05 2.94
CA ILE A 182 -5.53 3.31 3.70
C ILE A 182 -5.35 4.82 3.81
N TYR A 183 -5.36 5.36 5.03
CA TYR A 183 -5.20 6.80 5.25
C TYR A 183 -4.55 7.11 6.60
N ASP A 184 -3.93 8.28 6.70
CA ASP A 184 -3.45 8.84 7.96
C ASP A 184 -4.61 9.53 8.73
N VAL A 185 -4.57 9.44 10.06
CA VAL A 185 -5.58 9.93 11.03
C VAL A 185 -5.73 11.46 11.07
N GLY A 186 -4.88 12.21 10.36
CA GLY A 186 -5.05 13.65 10.19
C GLY A 186 -6.32 14.00 9.41
N LYS A 187 -7.24 14.78 9.99
CA LYS A 187 -8.41 15.32 9.26
C LYS A 187 -7.95 16.07 8.00
N ALA A 188 -8.53 15.79 6.84
CA ALA A 188 -8.17 16.36 5.53
C ALA A 188 -6.73 16.04 5.09
N SER A 189 -6.37 14.74 5.10
CA SER A 189 -5.16 14.23 4.44
C SER A 189 -5.48 13.83 2.99
N GLU A 190 -4.61 14.23 2.05
CA GLU A 190 -4.58 13.67 0.70
C GLU A 190 -3.57 12.52 0.72
N ASN A 191 -4.06 11.29 0.57
CA ASN A 191 -3.22 10.09 0.48
C ASN A 191 -3.57 9.35 -0.80
N GLU A 192 -2.57 9.04 -1.60
CA GLU A 192 -2.74 8.34 -2.87
C GLU A 192 -1.63 7.31 -3.04
N LEU A 193 -1.95 6.21 -3.72
CA LEU A 193 -1.00 5.16 -4.07
C LEU A 193 -0.83 5.10 -5.58
N TYR A 194 0.37 5.39 -6.05
CA TYR A 194 0.71 5.43 -7.49
C TYR A 194 1.34 4.16 -8.02
N SER A 195 1.79 3.26 -7.15
CA SER A 195 2.35 1.98 -7.59
C SER A 195 2.05 0.84 -6.63
N ILE A 196 1.93 -0.39 -7.16
CA ILE A 196 1.67 -1.60 -6.39
C ILE A 196 2.35 -2.84 -7.00
N ILE A 197 2.86 -3.72 -6.13
CA ILE A 197 3.38 -5.05 -6.50
C ILE A 197 3.00 -6.11 -5.47
N GLU A 198 2.90 -7.36 -5.92
CA GLU A 198 2.89 -8.55 -5.04
C GLU A 198 4.31 -9.14 -5.03
N ALA A 199 4.88 -9.30 -3.84
CA ALA A 199 6.16 -9.97 -3.66
C ALA A 199 6.01 -11.50 -3.74
N PRO A 200 7.09 -12.26 -4.01
CA PRO A 200 7.02 -13.73 -4.09
C PRO A 200 6.53 -14.43 -2.81
N ASP A 201 6.59 -13.77 -1.65
CA ASP A 201 6.06 -14.28 -0.39
C ASP A 201 4.56 -13.98 -0.17
N GLY A 202 3.91 -13.35 -1.17
CA GLY A 202 2.52 -12.92 -1.11
C GLY A 202 2.31 -11.56 -0.44
N SER A 203 3.34 -10.93 0.13
CA SER A 203 3.20 -9.58 0.68
C SER A 203 2.90 -8.59 -0.43
N ILE A 204 2.05 -7.60 -0.16
CA ILE A 204 1.75 -6.53 -1.11
C ILE A 204 2.54 -5.27 -0.69
N TYR A 205 3.17 -4.62 -1.66
CA TYR A 205 3.83 -3.34 -1.46
C TYR A 205 3.17 -2.29 -2.33
N ALA A 206 2.81 -1.16 -1.73
CA ALA A 206 2.28 -0.02 -2.46
C ALA A 206 3.09 1.24 -2.12
N ALA A 207 3.22 2.13 -3.09
CA ALA A 207 3.95 3.38 -2.92
C ALA A 207 3.15 4.55 -3.49
N GLY A 208 3.29 5.72 -2.87
CA GLY A 208 2.66 6.94 -3.32
C GLY A 208 3.04 8.09 -2.40
N PHE A 209 2.05 8.89 -2.00
CA PHE A 209 2.28 9.97 -1.06
C PHE A 209 1.21 10.03 0.01
N ALA A 210 1.60 10.60 1.15
CA ALA A 210 0.70 10.95 2.23
C ALA A 210 0.93 12.42 2.60
N ASP A 211 -0.14 13.20 2.63
CA ASP A 211 -0.13 14.53 3.26
C ASP A 211 -0.44 14.37 4.76
N THR A 212 0.61 14.40 5.57
CA THR A 212 0.48 14.28 7.02
C THR A 212 0.49 15.67 7.66
N LYS A 213 -0.57 15.98 8.40
CA LYS A 213 -0.64 17.25 9.16
C LYS A 213 0.37 17.33 10.31
N LEU A 214 1.05 16.22 10.62
CA LEU A 214 2.07 16.16 11.68
C LEU A 214 3.38 16.84 11.28
N VAL A 215 3.68 16.95 9.97
CA VAL A 215 4.98 17.46 9.50
C VAL A 215 4.87 18.57 8.44
N PHE A 216 3.66 18.96 8.03
CA PHE A 216 3.41 19.98 6.99
C PHE A 216 4.21 19.71 5.69
N SER A 217 4.38 18.44 5.34
CA SER A 217 5.09 18.03 4.13
C SER A 217 4.40 16.84 3.48
N THR A 218 4.27 16.91 2.15
CA THR A 218 3.98 15.76 1.31
C THR A 218 5.15 14.79 1.41
N GLU A 219 4.94 13.63 2.03
CA GLU A 219 5.98 12.61 2.17
C GLU A 219 5.75 11.48 1.16
N THR A 220 6.85 10.95 0.62
CA THR A 220 6.81 9.67 -0.09
C THR A 220 6.38 8.59 0.89
N TRP A 221 5.31 7.89 0.56
CA TRP A 221 4.73 6.87 1.39
C TRP A 221 4.95 5.50 0.77
N ILE A 222 5.41 4.54 1.57
CA ILE A 222 5.55 3.14 1.18
C ILE A 222 4.83 2.31 2.24
N VAL A 223 3.93 1.45 1.79
CA VAL A 223 3.13 0.57 2.64
C VAL A 223 3.47 -0.88 2.29
N LYS A 224 3.68 -1.70 3.31
CA LYS A 224 3.73 -3.16 3.20
C LYS A 224 2.47 -3.74 3.83
N LEU A 225 1.84 -4.67 3.14
CA LEU A 225 0.63 -5.37 3.55
C LEU A 225 0.86 -6.89 3.44
N SER A 226 0.05 -7.66 4.17
CA SER A 226 -0.11 -9.10 3.99
C SER A 226 -0.79 -9.42 2.65
N ALA A 227 -0.85 -10.70 2.28
CA ALA A 227 -1.50 -11.17 1.05
C ALA A 227 -3.01 -10.84 0.98
N ASP A 228 -3.64 -10.70 2.14
CA ASP A 228 -5.04 -10.29 2.30
C ASP A 228 -5.21 -8.77 2.36
N GLY A 229 -4.12 -8.01 2.19
CA GLY A 229 -4.13 -6.55 2.12
C GLY A 229 -4.11 -5.82 3.48
N CYS A 230 -3.70 -6.49 4.55
CA CYS A 230 -3.74 -5.93 5.93
C CYS A 230 -2.33 -5.59 6.44
N ILE A 231 -2.19 -4.59 7.33
CA ILE A 231 -0.86 -4.08 7.76
C ILE A 231 -0.17 -4.97 8.80
N ASP A 232 -0.94 -5.68 9.64
CA ASP A 232 -0.40 -6.60 10.62
C ASP A 232 -1.36 -7.77 10.87
N ASP A 233 -0.87 -8.78 11.59
CA ASP A 233 -1.66 -9.96 11.96
C ASP A 233 -2.62 -9.69 13.15
N TYR A 234 -2.63 -8.48 13.73
CA TYR A 234 -3.25 -8.19 15.04
C TYR A 234 -4.29 -7.03 15.03
N LEU A 235 -4.11 -5.98 14.24
CA LEU A 235 -5.15 -5.01 13.86
C LEU A 235 -5.90 -5.55 12.64
N THR A 236 -6.94 -6.30 12.98
CA THR A 236 -7.97 -6.83 12.09
C THR A 236 -8.26 -5.94 10.88
N CYS A 237 -8.37 -6.56 9.70
CA CYS A 237 -8.90 -6.02 8.45
C CYS A 237 -10.37 -5.53 8.54
N ASN A 238 -10.89 -5.31 9.76
CA ASN A 238 -12.31 -5.13 10.04
C ASN A 238 -12.75 -3.67 10.17
N GLU A 239 -11.83 -2.69 10.18
CA GLU A 239 -12.18 -1.28 10.15
C GLU A 239 -11.19 -0.53 9.26
N ASN A 240 -11.71 0.33 8.40
CA ASN A 240 -10.98 1.23 7.49
C ASN A 240 -9.60 1.62 8.05
N LEU A 241 -8.55 1.21 7.34
CA LEU A 241 -7.21 1.02 7.86
C LEU A 241 -6.54 2.38 8.14
N GLN A 242 -6.45 2.73 9.43
CA GLN A 242 -5.71 3.91 9.88
C GLN A 242 -4.22 3.56 10.01
N ILE A 243 -3.39 4.13 9.13
CA ILE A 243 -1.93 4.01 9.29
C ILE A 243 -1.46 5.16 10.17
N TYR A 244 -0.86 4.83 11.31
CA TYR A 244 0.03 5.76 12.01
C TYR A 244 1.35 5.77 11.26
N THR A 245 1.56 6.75 10.36
CA THR A 245 2.90 6.96 9.78
C THR A 245 3.84 7.44 10.87
N ALA A 246 4.51 6.50 11.53
CA ALA A 246 5.66 6.79 12.36
C ALA A 246 6.92 6.69 11.49
N ILE A 247 7.21 7.73 10.69
CA ILE A 247 8.62 8.08 10.52
C ILE A 247 8.98 8.90 11.77
N SER A 248 9.04 8.23 12.93
CA SER A 248 9.98 8.72 13.92
C SER A 248 11.36 8.54 13.28
N PRO A 249 12.26 9.55 13.31
CA PRO A 249 13.66 9.31 12.96
C PRO A 249 14.10 8.03 13.69
N PRO A 250 14.97 7.19 13.08
CA PRO A 250 15.35 5.90 13.65
C PRO A 250 15.58 6.12 15.13
N PRO A 251 14.89 5.37 16.01
CA PRO A 251 14.84 5.72 17.41
C PRO A 251 16.27 5.95 17.85
N LYS A 252 16.56 7.17 18.34
CA LYS A 252 17.82 7.41 19.06
C LYS A 252 17.95 6.21 19.98
N GLN A 253 18.97 5.38 19.77
CA GLN A 253 19.14 4.09 20.44
C GLN A 253 18.59 4.19 21.86
N GLY A 254 17.44 3.58 22.14
CA GLY A 254 16.86 3.66 23.48
C GLY A 254 15.34 3.55 23.69
N VAL A 255 14.47 3.70 22.68
CA VAL A 255 12.99 3.62 22.90
C VAL A 255 12.35 3.12 21.59
N SER A 256 11.51 2.09 21.46
CA SER A 256 10.44 1.52 22.29
C SER A 256 10.21 0.06 21.85
N PRO A 257 9.67 -0.85 22.70
CA PRO A 257 8.88 -1.96 22.20
C PRO A 257 7.39 -1.56 22.20
N SER A 258 6.52 -2.44 21.69
CA SER A 258 5.07 -2.27 21.48
C SER A 258 4.35 -1.45 22.58
N LEU A 259 3.19 -0.84 22.26
CA LEU A 259 2.30 -0.20 23.26
C LEU A 259 1.97 -1.12 24.45
N ARG A 260 2.14 -2.45 24.29
CA ARG A 260 1.96 -3.48 25.31
C ARG A 260 3.21 -3.95 26.03
N ALA A 261 4.40 -3.53 25.60
CA ALA A 261 5.65 -4.04 26.15
C ALA A 261 6.03 -3.38 27.46
N LEU A 262 6.52 -4.23 28.38
CA LEU A 262 7.04 -3.89 29.70
C LEU A 262 8.08 -2.76 29.64
N GLY A 263 8.87 -2.72 28.56
CA GLY A 263 9.90 -1.71 28.31
C GLY A 263 11.17 -2.32 27.73
N GLY A 264 12.33 -1.74 28.01
CA GLY A 264 13.63 -2.13 27.42
C GLY A 264 14.68 -2.56 28.45
N VAL A 265 15.59 -3.45 28.08
CA VAL A 265 16.74 -3.84 28.92
C VAL A 265 18.01 -3.14 28.42
N SER A 266 18.76 -2.51 29.32
CA SER A 266 20.06 -1.88 29.04
C SER A 266 21.07 -2.16 30.15
N THR A 267 22.34 -2.43 29.90
CA THR A 267 22.92 -2.88 28.64
C THR A 267 22.34 -4.22 28.19
N ASN A 268 22.12 -4.38 26.88
CA ASN A 268 21.66 -5.63 26.28
C ASN A 268 22.44 -5.81 24.95
N PRO A 269 23.42 -6.72 24.89
CA PRO A 269 23.63 -7.79 25.86
C PRO A 269 24.26 -7.37 27.20
N ALA A 270 23.89 -8.08 28.27
CA ALA A 270 24.30 -7.83 29.65
C ALA A 270 25.46 -8.74 30.07
N HIS A 271 26.42 -8.20 30.83
CA HIS A 271 27.58 -8.95 31.33
C HIS A 271 27.52 -9.18 32.85
N GLN A 272 27.67 -8.12 33.64
CA GLN A 272 27.65 -8.19 35.12
C GLN A 272 26.32 -7.71 35.72
N THR A 273 25.69 -6.76 35.04
CA THR A 273 24.43 -6.14 35.42
C THR A 273 23.57 -5.88 34.19
N ALA A 274 22.27 -5.80 34.43
CA ALA A 274 21.27 -5.34 33.49
C ALA A 274 20.32 -4.38 34.20
N THR A 275 19.79 -3.41 33.46
CA THR A 275 18.81 -2.44 33.91
C THR A 275 17.55 -2.64 33.09
N ILE A 276 16.44 -2.94 33.77
CA ILE A 276 15.12 -2.87 33.16
C ILE A 276 14.67 -1.40 33.19
N ASN A 277 14.27 -0.88 32.04
CA ASN A 277 13.63 0.42 31.87
C ASN A 277 12.17 0.15 31.57
N ILE A 278 11.31 0.49 32.51
CA ILE A 278 9.89 0.19 32.45
C ILE A 278 9.20 1.27 31.62
N ASN A 279 8.31 0.85 30.74
CA ASN A 279 7.50 1.75 29.94
C ASN A 279 6.69 2.67 30.88
N HIS A 280 6.77 3.98 30.64
CA HIS A 280 6.07 5.01 31.42
C HIS A 280 4.56 4.76 31.53
N ASN A 281 3.96 4.08 30.55
CA ASN A 281 2.56 3.69 30.57
C ASN A 281 2.21 2.68 31.69
N TYR A 282 3.19 1.98 32.28
CA TYR A 282 2.94 0.93 33.29
C TYR A 282 3.48 1.25 34.68
N THR A 283 4.18 2.37 34.85
CA THR A 283 4.76 2.77 36.15
C THR A 283 3.69 2.93 37.23
N HIS A 284 2.46 3.28 36.85
CA HIS A 284 1.31 3.40 37.75
C HIS A 284 0.74 2.06 38.23
N LEU A 285 1.06 0.95 37.56
CA LEU A 285 0.65 -0.40 37.95
C LEU A 285 1.65 -1.05 38.92
N ILE A 286 2.83 -0.47 39.08
CA ILE A 286 3.89 -1.02 39.91
C ILE A 286 3.68 -0.60 41.36
N HIS A 287 3.35 -1.58 42.20
CA HIS A 287 3.22 -1.40 43.63
C HIS A 287 4.47 -1.87 44.39
N GLN A 288 4.59 -1.42 45.64
CA GLN A 288 5.70 -1.82 46.50
C GLN A 288 5.68 -3.34 46.74
N GLY A 289 6.68 -4.05 46.23
CA GLY A 289 6.78 -5.51 46.32
C GLY A 289 6.62 -6.25 44.99
N GLU A 290 6.32 -5.56 43.89
CA GLU A 290 6.29 -6.16 42.56
C GLU A 290 7.66 -6.69 42.12
N THR A 291 7.64 -7.82 41.40
CA THR A 291 8.86 -8.52 40.99
C THR A 291 8.95 -8.75 39.49
N LEU A 292 10.17 -8.64 38.97
CA LEU A 292 10.53 -9.06 37.62
C LEU A 292 10.89 -10.54 37.63
N GLU A 293 10.16 -11.34 36.87
CA GLU A 293 10.40 -12.76 36.62
C GLU A 293 11.24 -12.94 35.35
N ILE A 294 12.32 -13.69 35.43
CA ILE A 294 13.21 -14.00 34.30
C ILE A 294 13.09 -15.47 33.96
N PHE A 295 12.75 -15.77 32.70
CA PHE A 295 12.59 -17.12 32.17
C PHE A 295 13.66 -17.43 31.14
N ASN A 296 14.11 -18.69 31.08
CA ASN A 296 14.94 -19.17 29.97
C ASN A 296 14.10 -19.49 28.72
N THR A 297 14.73 -19.90 27.62
CA THR A 297 14.05 -20.25 26.37
C THR A 297 13.18 -21.51 26.45
N GLN A 298 13.29 -22.28 27.53
CA GLN A 298 12.41 -23.42 27.85
C GLN A 298 11.20 -23.01 28.71
N GLY A 299 11.05 -21.72 29.02
CA GLY A 299 9.95 -21.21 29.86
C GLY A 299 10.12 -21.47 31.35
N GLN A 300 11.32 -21.85 31.81
CA GLN A 300 11.61 -22.09 33.22
C GLN A 300 11.99 -20.78 33.90
N LEU A 301 11.38 -20.48 35.05
CA LEU A 301 11.76 -19.35 35.89
C LEU A 301 13.17 -19.56 36.46
N VAL A 302 14.10 -18.69 36.10
CA VAL A 302 15.52 -18.79 36.52
C VAL A 302 15.91 -17.74 37.54
N LYS A 303 15.16 -16.63 37.64
CA LYS A 303 15.45 -15.54 38.59
C LYS A 303 14.22 -14.67 38.84
N THR A 304 14.11 -14.14 40.05
CA THR A 304 13.13 -13.13 40.44
C THR A 304 13.86 -11.94 41.04
N ILE A 305 13.49 -10.72 40.63
CA ILE A 305 14.13 -9.48 41.06
C ILE A 305 13.07 -8.54 41.61
N PRO A 306 13.17 -8.08 42.87
CA PRO A 306 12.29 -7.04 43.37
C PRO A 306 12.59 -5.72 42.66
N LEU A 307 11.55 -5.02 42.21
CA LEU A 307 11.72 -3.71 41.59
C LEU A 307 12.13 -2.67 42.65
N SER A 308 13.21 -1.94 42.39
CA SER A 308 13.76 -0.92 43.30
C SER A 308 13.31 0.50 42.98
N GLY A 309 12.66 0.69 41.82
CA GLY A 309 12.17 1.98 41.33
C GLY A 309 11.03 1.79 40.35
N LEU A 310 10.22 2.85 40.17
CA LEU A 310 9.03 2.82 39.31
C LEU A 310 9.39 2.80 37.82
N GLU A 311 10.50 3.44 37.44
CA GLU A 311 10.92 3.57 36.04
C GLU A 311 12.10 2.68 35.69
N THR A 312 13.03 2.47 36.62
CA THR A 312 14.22 1.65 36.36
C THR A 312 14.56 0.77 37.56
N THR A 313 15.06 -0.43 37.27
CA THR A 313 15.65 -1.33 38.26
C THR A 313 16.90 -1.96 37.68
N THR A 314 18.04 -1.77 38.36
CA THR A 314 19.31 -2.40 37.97
C THR A 314 19.54 -3.62 38.84
N PHE A 315 19.86 -4.75 38.21
CA PHE A 315 20.09 -6.02 38.86
C PHE A 315 21.32 -6.72 38.32
N THR A 316 21.92 -7.59 39.14
CA THR A 316 23.06 -8.40 38.72
C THR A 316 22.61 -9.57 37.83
N THR A 317 23.36 -9.87 36.79
CA THR A 317 23.21 -11.07 35.95
C THR A 317 23.98 -12.26 36.51
N ALA A 318 24.58 -12.15 37.70
CA ALA A 318 25.26 -13.25 38.37
C ALA A 318 24.35 -14.50 38.45
N ASN A 319 24.95 -15.65 38.15
CA ASN A 319 24.32 -16.98 38.10
C ASN A 319 23.36 -17.21 36.92
N LEU A 320 23.26 -16.28 35.97
CA LEU A 320 22.67 -16.56 34.66
C LEU A 320 23.78 -17.07 33.72
N ILE A 321 23.54 -18.18 33.05
CA ILE A 321 24.43 -18.66 31.99
C ILE A 321 24.28 -17.76 30.74
N SER A 322 25.31 -17.68 29.90
CA SER A 322 25.22 -16.94 28.64
C SER A 322 24.07 -17.49 27.78
N GLY A 323 23.19 -16.62 27.28
CA GLY A 323 21.97 -17.04 26.61
C GLY A 323 20.89 -15.98 26.51
N ILE A 324 19.74 -16.36 25.94
CA ILE A 324 18.57 -15.51 25.78
C ILE A 324 17.58 -15.79 26.92
N TYR A 325 17.05 -14.72 27.50
CA TYR A 325 16.07 -14.74 28.58
C TYR A 325 14.88 -13.86 28.22
N TYR A 326 13.73 -14.19 28.82
CA TYR A 326 12.50 -13.41 28.72
C TYR A 326 12.13 -12.87 30.10
N CYS A 327 12.00 -11.55 30.22
CA CYS A 327 11.72 -10.85 31.47
C CYS A 327 10.27 -10.36 31.48
N ARG A 328 9.51 -10.68 32.53
CA ARG A 328 8.08 -10.35 32.69
C ARG A 328 7.81 -9.74 34.06
N LEU A 329 6.82 -8.86 34.16
CA LEU A 329 6.32 -8.38 35.46
C LEU A 329 5.38 -9.41 36.08
N GLN A 330 5.60 -9.76 37.34
CA GLN A 330 4.76 -10.70 38.07
C GLN A 330 3.30 -10.20 38.11
N ASN A 331 2.32 -11.11 38.07
CA ASN A 331 0.89 -10.81 38.15
C ASN A 331 0.30 -9.91 37.04
N HIS A 332 1.08 -9.53 36.04
CA HIS A 332 0.66 -8.68 34.92
C HIS A 332 0.78 -9.41 33.57
N PRO A 333 0.01 -10.49 33.33
CA PRO A 333 0.07 -11.25 32.08
C PRO A 333 -0.37 -10.44 30.83
N GLU A 334 -1.06 -9.33 31.03
CA GLU A 334 -1.46 -8.38 29.99
C GLU A 334 -0.30 -7.55 29.42
N ILE A 335 0.81 -7.48 30.15
CA ILE A 335 2.02 -6.74 29.74
C ILE A 335 2.98 -7.71 29.05
N GLU A 336 3.34 -7.40 27.81
CA GLU A 336 4.32 -8.18 27.05
C GLU A 336 5.71 -8.02 27.68
N GLY A 337 6.32 -9.14 28.07
CA GLY A 337 7.70 -9.15 28.57
C GLY A 337 8.74 -8.77 27.52
N VAL A 338 9.96 -8.52 27.97
CA VAL A 338 11.10 -8.06 27.16
C VAL A 338 12.19 -9.11 27.09
N LYS A 339 12.90 -9.19 25.96
CA LYS A 339 14.04 -10.09 25.77
C LYS A 339 15.32 -9.48 26.34
N MET A 340 16.09 -10.29 27.07
CA MET A 340 17.42 -9.98 27.56
C MET A 340 18.41 -11.01 27.05
N VAL A 341 19.59 -10.58 26.61
CA VAL A 341 20.70 -11.46 26.24
C VAL A 341 21.80 -11.30 27.28
N VAL A 342 22.33 -12.39 27.81
CA VAL A 342 23.47 -12.41 28.74
C VAL A 342 24.67 -13.05 28.07
N TRP A 343 25.87 -12.45 28.23
CA TRP A 343 27.14 -12.95 27.68
C TRP A 343 28.16 -13.18 28.76
#